data_AF-A0A517VP44-F1
#
_entry.id   AF-A0A517VP44-F1
#
_cell.length_a   1.000
_cell.length_b   1.000
_cell.length_c   1.000
_cell.angle_alpha   90.00
_cell.angle_beta   90.00
_cell.angle_gamma   90.00
#
_symmetry.space_group_name_H-M   'P 1'
#
loop_
_entity.id
_entity.type
_entity.pdbx_description
1 polymer ?
#
loop_
_entity_poly.entity_id
_entity_poly.type
_entity_poly.pdbx_seq_one_letter_code
_entity_poly.pdbx_strand_id
1 'polypeptide(L)' 'MFTLVALVVWLVCFAISCLAFVFWIWMLIDCLKYESSTGNDKIIWALVIVFLNGIGALVYYFVRRPERIKQFGQ' A
#
# COMPACT_ATOMS: atom_id res chain seq x y z
N MET A 1 -29.57 -17.50 -13.69
CA MET A 1 -28.73 -18.03 -12.59
C MET A 1 -27.26 -17.68 -12.80
N PHE A 2 -26.62 -18.09 -13.91
CA PHE A 2 -25.22 -17.77 -14.21
C PHE A 2 -24.89 -16.26 -14.25
N THR A 3 -25.78 -15.42 -14.81
CA THR A 3 -25.59 -13.96 -14.88
C THR A 3 -25.58 -13.28 -13.52
N LEU A 4 -26.43 -13.74 -12.59
CA LEU A 4 -26.47 -13.22 -11.22
C LEU A 4 -25.18 -13.56 -10.46
N VAL A 5 -24.70 -14.79 -10.62
CA VAL A 5 -23.42 -15.23 -10.02
C VAL A 5 -22.27 -14.40 -10.57
N ALA A 6 -22.21 -14.19 -11.90
CA ALA A 6 -21.18 -13.37 -12.53
C ALA A 6 -21.22 -11.91 -12.04
N LEU A 7 -22.41 -11.32 -11.87
CA LEU A 7 -22.57 -9.97 -11.36
C LEU A 7 -22.09 -9.84 -9.91
N VAL A 8 -22.42 -10.80 -9.05
CA VAL A 8 -21.94 -10.82 -7.65
C VAL A 8 -20.43 -10.95 -7.59
N VAL A 9 -19.83 -11.85 -8.37
CA VAL A 9 -18.36 -11.99 -8.44
C VAL A 9 -17.71 -10.70 -8.90
N TRP A 10 -18.26 -10.06 -9.93
CA TRP A 10 -17.74 -8.78 -10.43
C TRP A 10 -17.80 -7.67 -9.38
N LEU A 11 -18.91 -7.53 -8.64
CA LEU A 11 -19.03 -6.56 -7.55
C LEU A 11 -18.03 -6.82 -6.43
N VAL A 12 -17.81 -8.08 -6.06
CA VAL A 12 -16.82 -8.45 -5.03
C VAL A 12 -15.41 -8.14 -5.49
N CYS A 13 -15.04 -8.51 -6.72
CA CYS A 13 -13.72 -8.18 -7.28
C CYS A 13 -13.50 -6.67 -7.40
N PHE A 14 -14.54 -5.91 -7.75
CA PHE A 14 -14.50 -4.45 -7.79
C PHE A 14 -14.27 -3.86 -6.40
N ALA A 15 -15.02 -4.31 -5.40
CA ALA A 15 -14.85 -3.86 -4.02
C ALA A 15 -13.44 -4.15 -3.48
N ILE A 16 -12.91 -5.35 -3.73
CA ILE A 16 -11.54 -5.72 -3.33
C ILE A 16 -10.51 -4.83 -4.03
N SER A 17 -10.68 -4.57 -5.33
CA SER A 17 -9.79 -3.69 -6.09
C SER A 17 -9.80 -2.26 -5.55
N CYS A 18 -10.97 -1.72 -5.19
CA CYS A 18 -11.07 -0.42 -4.54
C CYS A 18 -10.37 -0.39 -3.19
N LEU A 19 -10.55 -1.42 -2.35
CA LEU A 19 -9.86 -1.51 -1.06
C LEU A 19 -8.34 -1.59 -1.23
N ALA A 20 -7.85 -2.38 -2.19
CA ALA A 20 -6.43 -2.47 -2.49
C ALA A 20 -5.86 -1.13 -2.98
N PHE A 21 -6.62 -0.38 -3.78
CA PHE A 21 -6.22 0.95 -4.25
C PHE A 21 -6.17 1.98 -3.11
N VAL A 22 -7.18 1.99 -2.24
CA VAL A 22 -7.19 2.84 -1.04
C VAL A 22 -6.02 2.49 -0.12
N PHE A 23 -5.76 1.21 0.10
CA PHE A 23 -4.61 0.75 0.89
C PHE A 23 -3.28 1.20 0.27
N TRP A 24 -3.13 1.08 -1.04
CA TRP A 24 -1.94 1.51 -1.75
C TRP A 24 -1.67 3.02 -1.58
N ILE A 25 -2.68 3.86 -1.80
CA ILE A 25 -2.57 5.31 -1.59
C ILE A 25 -2.25 5.63 -0.13
N TRP A 26 -2.93 4.97 0.81
CA TRP A 26 -2.70 5.19 2.23
C TRP A 26 -1.25 4.87 2.62
N MET A 27 -0.67 3.79 2.10
CA MET A 27 0.75 3.46 2.34
C MET A 27 1.70 4.47 1.70
N LEU A 28 1.38 4.99 0.52
CA LEU A 28 2.18 6.06 -0.09
C LEU A 28 2.16 7.32 0.78
N ILE A 29 0.99 7.71 1.30
CA ILE A 29 0.86 8.86 2.21
C ILE A 29 1.63 8.61 3.51
N ASP A 30 1.52 7.41 4.10
CA ASP A 30 2.27 7.03 5.31
C ASP A 30 3.78 7.14 5.09
N CYS A 31 4.28 6.62 3.96
CA CYS A 31 5.68 6.73 3.56
C CYS A 31 6.14 8.18 3.40
N LEU A 32 5.38 9.02 2.70
CA LEU A 32 5.80 10.41 2.48
C LEU A 32 5.79 11.24 3.77
N LYS A 33 4.85 10.93 4.68
CA LYS A 33 4.63 11.69 5.92
C LYS A 33 5.58 11.29 7.04
N TYR A 34 5.78 10.00 7.26
CA TYR A 34 6.47 9.50 8.47
C TYR A 34 7.89 9.03 8.19
N GLU A 35 8.23 8.69 6.94
CA GLU A 35 9.60 8.28 6.64
C GLU A 35 10.56 9.47 6.82
N SER A 36 11.76 9.18 7.33
CA SER A 36 12.78 10.21 7.54
C SER A 36 13.15 10.89 6.22
N SER A 37 13.25 12.22 6.22
CA SER A 37 13.82 12.97 5.09
C SER A 37 15.36 12.95 5.10
N THR A 38 15.98 12.33 6.11
CA THR A 38 17.42 12.17 6.20
C THR A 38 17.85 10.98 5.35
N GLY A 39 18.68 11.24 4.33
CA GLY A 39 19.10 10.23 3.37
C GLY A 39 18.05 9.96 2.29
N ASN A 40 18.15 8.79 1.64
CA ASN A 40 17.34 8.46 0.47
C ASN A 40 16.16 7.50 0.77
N ASP A 41 15.99 7.07 2.02
CA ASP A 41 15.01 6.04 2.39
C ASP A 41 13.58 6.40 1.97
N LYS A 42 13.16 7.65 2.21
CA LYS A 42 11.84 8.15 1.79
C LYS A 42 11.61 8.02 0.28
N ILE A 43 12.59 8.40 -0.52
CA ILE A 43 12.48 8.38 -1.98
C ILE A 43 12.49 6.93 -2.47
N ILE A 44 13.37 6.09 -1.94
CA ILE A 44 13.46 4.68 -2.31
C ILE A 44 12.14 3.98 -2.02
N TRP A 45 11.60 4.12 -0.81
CA TRP A 45 10.34 3.47 -0.44
C TRP A 45 9.14 4.05 -1.18
N ALA A 46 9.10 5.37 -1.44
CA ALA A 46 8.06 5.96 -2.28
C ALA A 46 8.10 5.38 -3.71
N LEU A 47 9.28 5.23 -4.31
CA LEU A 47 9.43 4.62 -5.64
C LEU A 47 9.02 3.14 -5.62
N VAL A 48 9.39 2.38 -4.59
CA VAL A 48 8.96 0.98 -4.41
C VAL A 48 7.43 0.89 -4.37
N ILE A 49 6.77 1.73 -3.58
CA ILE A 49 5.30 1.74 -3.49
C ILE A 49 4.68 2.14 -4.83
N VAL A 50 5.21 3.16 -5.51
CA VAL A 50 4.66 3.66 -6.78
C VAL A 50 4.81 2.64 -7.91
N PHE A 51 5.99 2.04 -8.08
CA PHE A 51 6.24 1.12 -9.19
C PHE A 51 5.66 -0.28 -8.96
N LEU A 52 5.66 -0.78 -7.73
CA LEU A 52 5.12 -2.11 -7.40
C LEU A 52 3.64 -2.08 -6.98
N ASN A 53 3.00 -0.90 -6.98
CA ASN A 53 1.60 -0.71 -6.62
C ASN A 53 1.23 -1.42 -5.31
N GLY A 54 0.14 -2.20 -5.29
CA GLY A 54 -0.33 -2.92 -4.11
C GLY A 54 0.74 -3.83 -3.49
N ILE A 55 1.62 -4.43 -4.29
CA ILE A 55 2.73 -5.26 -3.78
C ILE A 55 3.73 -4.39 -3.02
N GLY A 56 4.11 -3.24 -3.60
CA GLY A 56 5.01 -2.29 -2.95
C GLY A 56 4.45 -1.75 -1.63
N ALA A 57 3.15 -1.46 -1.59
CA ALA A 57 2.45 -1.06 -0.36
C ALA A 57 2.46 -2.17 0.71
N LEU A 58 2.26 -3.44 0.33
CA LEU A 58 2.33 -4.56 1.27
C LEU A 58 3.74 -4.73 1.84
N VAL A 59 4.77 -4.69 0.99
CA VAL A 59 6.17 -4.79 1.44
C VAL A 59 6.52 -3.64 2.38
N TYR A 60 6.13 -2.41 2.04
CA TYR A 60 6.33 -1.25 2.91
C TYR A 60 5.62 -1.43 4.26
N TYR A 61 4.36 -1.88 4.26
CA TYR A 61 3.58 -2.07 5.49
C TYR A 61 4.17 -3.13 6.42
N PHE A 62 4.62 -4.28 5.90
CA PHE A 62 5.10 -5.39 6.71
C PHE A 62 6.60 -5.32 7.04
N VAL A 63 7.41 -4.73 6.17
CA VAL A 63 8.88 -4.71 6.33
C VAL A 63 9.33 -3.36 6.84
N ARG A 64 9.04 -2.28 6.11
CA ARG A 64 9.59 -0.95 6.43
C ARG A 64 8.93 -0.29 7.61
N ARG A 65 7.60 -0.28 7.66
CA ARG A 65 6.85 0.43 8.70
C ARG A 65 7.22 -0.03 10.12
N PRO A 66 7.36 -1.34 10.43
CA PRO A 66 7.82 -1.78 11.74
C PRO A 66 9.27 -1.42 12.03
N GLU A 67 10.14 -1.42 11.01
CA GLU A 67 11.54 -1.04 11.15
C GLU A 67 11.69 0.45 11.46
N ARG A 68 10.94 1.31 10.77
CA ARG A 68 10.86 2.75 11.06
C ARG A 68 10.41 3.00 12.50
N ILE A 69 9.36 2.30 12.96
CA ILE A 69 8.87 2.43 14.34
C ILE A 69 9.95 2.02 15.35
N LYS A 70 10.76 0.99 15.06
CA LYS A 70 11.88 0.60 15.92
C LYS A 70 13.01 1.63 15.93
N GLN A 71 13.28 2.26 14.79
CA GLN A 71 14.38 3.23 14.65
C GLN A 71 14.03 4.61 15.20
N PHE A 72 12.80 5.07 15.00
CA PHE A 72 12.38 6.46 15.28
C PHE A 72 11.23 6.57 16.28
N GLY A 73 10.65 5.46 16.74
CA GLY A 73 9.53 5.45 17.69
C GLY A 73 8.20 5.94 17.10
N GLN A 74 8.09 6.06 15.77
CA GLN A 74 6.94 6.62 15.02
C GLN A 74 6.58 5.76 13.80
#